data_AF-A0A351V9A2-F1
#
_entry.id   AF-A0A351V9A2-F1
#
_cell.length_a   1.000
_cell.length_b   1.000
_cell.length_c   1.000
_cell.angle_alpha   90.00
_cell.angle_beta   90.00
_cell.angle_gamma   90.00
#
_symmetry.space_group_name_H-M   'P 1'
#
loop_
_entity.id
_entity.type
_entity.pdbx_description
1 polymer ?
#
loop_
_entity_poly.entity_id
_entity_poly.type
_entity_poly.pdbx_seq_one_letter_code
_entity_poly.pdbx_strand_id
1 'polypeptide(L)'
;MVDESQTDIRVNPEIEFAEADYDNGITIPSYIKTDSNHIDLNGNNWKALRMAASKVSNRPLSIVHIGDSHLQADFSTSHVREMLQLDLGNAGRGLVTPLKMSGTNQPFDYTFMSSDSWEAAKLMKSPWGRTMGFTGTSVS
;
A
#
# COMPACT_ATOMS: atom_id res chain seq x y z
N MET A 1 29.09 -26.49 -10.17
CA MET A 1 28.97 -25.02 -10.16
C MET A 1 27.50 -24.71 -10.30
N VAL A 2 26.87 -24.30 -9.21
CA VAL A 2 25.46 -23.88 -9.20
C VAL A 2 25.47 -22.41 -9.61
N ASP A 3 24.69 -22.08 -10.63
CA ASP A 3 24.56 -20.73 -11.18
C ASP A 3 23.90 -19.82 -10.15
N GLU A 4 24.72 -19.04 -9.44
CA GLU A 4 24.27 -18.13 -8.37
C GLU A 4 23.47 -16.93 -8.90
N SER A 5 23.47 -16.69 -10.22
CA SER A 5 22.80 -15.53 -10.84
C SER A 5 21.27 -15.54 -10.73
N GLN A 6 20.67 -16.69 -10.44
CA GLN A 6 19.21 -16.86 -10.33
C GLN A 6 18.69 -16.67 -8.88
N THR A 7 19.56 -16.59 -7.88
CA THR A 7 19.13 -16.50 -6.47
C THR A 7 18.67 -15.09 -6.13
N ASP A 8 19.35 -14.07 -6.63
CA ASP A 8 19.02 -12.66 -6.34
C ASP A 8 17.66 -12.25 -6.92
N ILE A 9 17.33 -12.74 -8.12
CA ILE A 9 16.05 -12.46 -8.81
C ILE A 9 14.84 -13.06 -8.05
N ARG A 10 15.06 -14.16 -7.32
CA ARG A 10 14.01 -14.83 -6.54
C ARG A 10 13.74 -14.17 -5.20
N VAL A 11 14.77 -13.53 -4.62
CA VAL A 11 14.69 -12.90 -3.29
C VAL A 11 14.20 -11.46 -3.40
N ASN A 12 14.47 -10.78 -4.52
CA ASN A 12 14.06 -9.40 -4.73
C ASN A 12 13.73 -9.14 -6.22
N PRO A 13 12.53 -9.54 -6.70
CA PRO A 13 12.16 -9.28 -8.08
C PRO A 13 12.06 -7.77 -8.32
N GLU A 14 12.93 -7.23 -9.16
CA GLU A 14 12.76 -5.90 -9.73
C GLU A 14 11.62 -5.99 -10.75
N ILE A 15 10.43 -5.59 -10.31
CA ILE A 15 9.28 -5.47 -11.21
C ILE A 15 9.46 -4.16 -11.95
N GLU A 16 9.95 -4.22 -13.19
CA GLU A 16 9.88 -3.10 -14.12
C GLU A 16 8.40 -2.84 -14.44
N PHE A 17 7.82 -1.87 -13.75
CA PHE A 17 6.55 -1.31 -14.16
C PHE A 17 6.81 -0.43 -15.37
N ALA A 18 6.64 -1.00 -16.57
CA ALA A 18 6.39 -0.18 -17.74
C ALA A 18 5.18 0.71 -17.39
N GLU A 19 5.33 2.03 -17.52
CA GLU A 19 4.20 2.97 -17.41
C GLU A 19 3.21 2.62 -18.52
N ALA A 20 2.28 1.73 -18.21
CA ALA A 20 1.26 1.30 -19.14
C ALA A 20 0.21 2.40 -19.20
N ASP A 21 0.13 3.05 -20.36
CA ASP A 21 -1.04 3.79 -20.81
C ASP A 21 -2.30 2.98 -20.48
N TYR A 22 -3.05 3.43 -19.47
CA TYR A 22 -4.16 2.68 -18.85
C TYR A 22 -5.42 2.57 -19.73
N ASP A 23 -5.37 2.90 -21.03
CA ASP A 23 -6.59 3.04 -21.83
C ASP A 23 -6.66 2.26 -23.16
N ASN A 24 -5.65 1.54 -23.65
CA ASN A 24 -5.86 0.77 -24.90
C ASN A 24 -5.00 -0.50 -25.02
N GLY A 25 -5.61 -1.68 -24.79
CA GLY A 25 -5.16 -2.90 -25.45
C GLY A 25 -4.56 -4.02 -24.60
N ILE A 26 -4.87 -4.11 -23.30
CA ILE A 26 -4.52 -5.31 -22.53
C ILE A 26 -5.34 -6.49 -23.08
N THR A 27 -4.67 -7.37 -23.84
CA THR A 27 -5.26 -8.64 -24.26
C THR A 27 -5.39 -9.52 -23.02
N ILE A 28 -6.62 -9.63 -22.52
CA ILE A 28 -6.91 -10.52 -21.40
C ILE A 28 -6.71 -11.95 -21.88
N PRO A 29 -5.79 -12.73 -21.28
CA PRO A 29 -5.59 -14.11 -21.69
C PRO A 29 -6.88 -14.90 -21.55
N SER A 30 -7.17 -15.78 -22.52
CA SER A 30 -8.44 -16.53 -22.58
C SER A 30 -8.70 -17.45 -21.38
N TYR A 31 -7.67 -17.74 -20.57
CA TYR A 31 -7.78 -18.52 -19.34
C TYR A 31 -8.22 -17.68 -18.12
N ILE A 32 -8.26 -16.35 -18.21
CA ILE A 32 -8.80 -15.48 -17.17
C ILE A 32 -10.31 -15.36 -17.34
N LYS A 33 -11.08 -15.82 -16.36
CA LYS A 33 -12.55 -15.77 -16.37
C LYS A 33 -13.04 -14.44 -15.80
N THR A 34 -13.10 -13.41 -16.64
CA THR A 34 -13.57 -12.07 -16.25
C THR A 34 -14.99 -12.08 -15.69
N ASP A 35 -15.87 -12.91 -16.24
CA ASP A 35 -17.27 -13.02 -15.80
C ASP A 35 -17.41 -13.63 -14.39
N SER A 36 -16.34 -14.26 -13.89
CA SER A 36 -16.28 -14.75 -12.52
C SER A 36 -15.71 -13.72 -11.54
N ASN A 37 -15.25 -12.56 -12.00
CA ASN A 37 -14.76 -11.49 -11.14
C ASN A 37 -15.93 -10.74 -10.51
N HIS A 38 -16.32 -11.15 -9.30
CA HIS A 38 -17.37 -10.51 -8.52
C HIS A 38 -16.91 -10.36 -7.07
N ILE A 39 -17.42 -9.32 -6.42
CA ILE A 39 -17.19 -9.08 -5.01
C ILE A 39 -18.42 -9.57 -4.26
N ASP A 40 -18.28 -10.70 -3.58
CA ASP A 40 -19.27 -11.17 -2.62
C ASP A 40 -19.15 -10.37 -1.32
N LEU A 41 -20.12 -9.51 -1.07
CA LEU A 41 -20.20 -8.78 0.18
C LEU A 41 -20.66 -9.72 1.31
N ASN A 42 -20.21 -9.44 2.52
CA ASN A 42 -20.54 -10.21 3.74
C ASN A 42 -22.01 -10.09 4.23
N GLY A 43 -22.93 -9.61 3.41
CA GLY A 43 -24.35 -9.41 3.77
C GLY A 43 -24.63 -8.28 4.78
N ASN A 44 -23.61 -7.55 5.27
CA ASN A 44 -23.82 -6.46 6.22
C ASN A 44 -24.49 -5.24 5.59
N ASN A 45 -24.99 -4.35 6.45
CA ASN A 45 -25.53 -3.08 6.03
C ASN A 45 -24.42 -2.06 5.71
N TRP A 46 -24.13 -1.89 4.43
CA TRP A 46 -23.11 -0.96 3.92
C TRP A 46 -23.63 0.46 3.65
N LYS A 47 -24.85 0.81 4.08
CA LYS A 47 -25.44 2.14 3.82
C LYS A 47 -24.60 3.30 4.35
N ALA A 48 -23.98 3.14 5.52
CA ALA A 48 -23.13 4.17 6.12
C ALA A 48 -21.89 4.46 5.25
N LEU A 49 -21.23 3.41 4.74
CA LEU A 49 -20.10 3.54 3.82
C LEU A 49 -20.52 4.24 2.53
N ARG A 50 -21.64 3.81 1.92
CA ARG A 50 -22.17 4.44 0.70
C ARG A 50 -22.49 5.92 0.91
N MET A 51 -23.06 6.27 2.07
CA MET A 51 -23.34 7.66 2.43
C MET A 51 -22.08 8.48 2.71
N ALA A 52 -21.03 7.86 3.23
CA ALA A 52 -19.73 8.52 3.38
C ALA A 52 -19.10 8.81 2.02
N ALA A 53 -19.11 7.81 1.12
CA ALA A 53 -18.62 7.95 -0.25
C ALA A 53 -19.42 8.99 -1.06
N SER A 54 -20.73 9.10 -0.86
CA SER A 54 -21.54 10.12 -1.56
C SER A 54 -21.31 11.55 -1.08
N LYS A 55 -20.47 11.77 -0.06
CA LYS A 55 -20.20 13.08 0.56
C LYS A 55 -18.75 13.53 0.37
N VAL A 56 -17.99 12.87 -0.52
CA VAL A 56 -16.57 13.16 -0.79
C VAL A 56 -16.33 14.59 -1.27
N SER A 57 -17.31 15.21 -1.94
CA SER A 57 -17.26 16.62 -2.35
C SER A 57 -17.17 17.61 -1.19
N ASN A 58 -17.61 17.22 0.01
CA ASN A 58 -17.69 18.10 1.18
C ASN A 58 -16.64 17.75 2.24
N ARG A 59 -16.16 16.50 2.24
CA ARG A 59 -15.17 16.00 3.20
C ARG A 59 -14.43 14.78 2.64
N PRO A 60 -13.12 14.63 2.92
CA PRO A 60 -12.39 13.43 2.52
C PRO A 60 -13.00 12.13 3.09
N LEU A 61 -13.00 11.07 2.28
CA LEU A 61 -13.22 9.70 2.75
C LEU A 61 -11.87 9.09 3.13
N SER A 62 -11.64 8.87 4.42
CA SER A 62 -10.42 8.21 4.91
C SER A 62 -10.63 6.70 4.99
N ILE A 63 -9.75 5.94 4.33
CA ILE A 63 -9.72 4.48 4.34
C ILE A 63 -8.42 4.02 4.98
N VAL A 64 -8.50 3.14 5.98
CA VAL A 64 -7.33 2.57 6.65
C VAL A 64 -7.23 1.09 6.28
N HIS A 65 -6.11 0.72 5.67
CA HIS A 65 -5.73 -0.67 5.42
C HIS A 65 -4.83 -1.14 6.58
N ILE A 66 -5.17 -2.27 7.20
CA ILE A 66 -4.40 -2.88 8.30
C ILE A 66 -3.98 -4.28 7.87
N GLY A 67 -2.70 -4.60 8.00
CA GLY A 67 -2.17 -5.91 7.62
C GLY A 67 -0.66 -5.99 7.77
N ASP A 68 -0.05 -6.85 6.96
CA ASP A 68 1.35 -7.25 7.07
C ASP A 68 2.25 -6.59 5.99
N SER A 69 3.38 -7.23 5.70
CA SER A 69 4.38 -6.79 4.73
C SER A 69 3.83 -6.57 3.31
N HIS A 70 2.77 -7.27 2.90
CA HIS A 70 2.18 -7.09 1.55
C HIS A 70 1.51 -5.73 1.41
N LEU A 71 0.84 -5.25 2.46
CA LEU A 71 0.30 -3.89 2.49
C LEU A 71 1.40 -2.86 2.71
N GLN A 72 2.44 -3.21 3.47
CA GLN A 72 3.57 -2.32 3.73
C GLN A 72 4.33 -1.92 2.46
N ALA A 73 4.44 -2.83 1.48
CA ALA A 73 5.06 -2.55 0.18
C ALA A 73 4.21 -1.63 -0.71
N ASP A 74 2.93 -1.48 -0.40
CA ASP A 74 1.96 -0.59 -1.05
C ASP A 74 1.77 -0.81 -2.56
N PHE A 75 1.90 -2.05 -3.05
CA PHE A 75 1.59 -2.35 -4.45
C PHE A 75 0.08 -2.36 -4.72
N SER A 76 -0.68 -3.18 -3.98
CA SER A 76 -2.13 -3.28 -4.22
C SER A 76 -2.90 -2.09 -3.66
N THR A 77 -2.45 -1.53 -2.54
CA THR A 77 -3.12 -0.39 -1.88
C THR A 77 -2.86 0.93 -2.58
N SER A 78 -1.73 1.11 -3.27
CA SER A 78 -1.53 2.27 -4.16
C SER A 78 -2.50 2.24 -5.33
N HIS A 79 -2.66 1.09 -5.98
CA HIS A 79 -3.62 0.94 -7.07
C HIS A 79 -5.07 1.20 -6.62
N VAL A 80 -5.48 0.66 -5.47
CA VAL A 80 -6.81 0.97 -4.90
C VAL A 80 -6.96 2.47 -4.61
N ARG A 81 -5.93 3.11 -4.03
CA ARG A 81 -5.93 4.55 -3.78
C ARG A 81 -6.08 5.34 -5.08
N GLU A 82 -5.31 5.00 -6.11
CA GLU A 82 -5.34 5.67 -7.41
C GLU A 82 -6.70 5.57 -8.08
N MET A 83 -7.27 4.37 -8.17
CA MET A 83 -8.61 4.16 -8.74
C MET A 83 -9.68 4.93 -7.98
N LEU A 84 -9.65 4.92 -6.65
CA LEU A 84 -10.60 5.69 -5.85
C LEU A 84 -10.40 7.20 -6.00
N GLN A 85 -9.16 7.68 -6.15
CA GLN A 85 -8.88 9.10 -6.35
C GLN A 85 -9.28 9.57 -7.75
N LEU A 86 -9.20 8.71 -8.77
CA LEU A 86 -9.73 8.95 -10.11
C LEU A 86 -11.26 9.12 -10.07
N ASP A 87 -11.95 8.25 -9.34
CA ASP A 87 -13.42 8.24 -9.30
C ASP A 87 -14.03 9.27 -8.33
N LEU A 88 -13.41 9.47 -7.16
CA LEU A 88 -13.97 10.23 -6.03
C LEU A 88 -13.24 11.56 -5.75
N GLY A 89 -12.16 11.82 -6.47
CA GLY A 89 -11.29 12.98 -6.27
C GLY A 89 -10.09 12.70 -5.35
N ASN A 90 -9.00 13.43 -5.61
CA ASN A 90 -7.73 13.23 -4.91
C ASN A 90 -7.65 14.06 -3.62
N ALA A 91 -7.77 13.39 -2.46
CA ALA A 91 -7.63 14.00 -1.13
C ALA A 91 -6.19 13.89 -0.55
N GLY A 92 -5.21 13.52 -1.36
CA GLY A 92 -3.81 13.34 -0.95
C GLY A 92 -3.48 11.93 -0.47
N ARG A 93 -2.23 11.74 -0.02
CA ARG A 93 -1.64 10.44 0.30
C ARG A 93 -2.18 9.78 1.58
N GLY A 94 -2.61 10.60 2.54
CA GLY A 94 -3.02 10.13 3.87
C GLY A 94 -1.85 9.92 4.83
N LEU A 95 -1.98 8.94 5.71
CA LEU A 95 -1.00 8.63 6.75
C LEU A 95 0.24 7.93 6.16
N VAL A 96 1.43 8.48 6.41
CA VAL A 96 2.72 7.88 6.08
C VAL A 96 3.59 7.76 7.33
N THR A 97 4.49 6.79 7.36
CA THR A 97 5.39 6.55 8.50
C THR A 97 6.83 6.35 7.99
N PRO A 98 7.88 6.72 8.74
CA PRO A 98 9.26 6.68 8.28
C PRO A 98 9.83 5.24 8.28
N LEU A 99 9.24 4.38 7.45
CA LEU A 99 9.52 2.95 7.37
C LEU A 99 11.00 2.67 7.07
N LYS A 100 11.59 3.34 6.07
CA LYS A 100 13.00 3.12 5.73
C LYS A 100 13.96 3.63 6.78
N MET A 101 13.67 4.78 7.41
CA MET A 101 14.46 5.24 8.57
C MET A 101 14.31 4.29 9.76
N SER A 102 13.15 3.64 9.92
CA SER A 102 12.97 2.59 10.92
C SER A 102 13.63 1.26 10.53
N GLY A 103 14.26 1.16 9.35
CA GLY A 103 14.97 -0.03 8.87
C GLY A 103 14.03 -1.13 8.39
N THR A 104 12.96 -0.79 7.67
CA THR A 104 12.07 -1.75 7.00
C THR A 104 11.67 -1.23 5.62
N ASN A 105 11.03 -2.08 4.81
CA ASN A 105 10.63 -1.72 3.44
C ASN A 105 9.63 -0.56 3.44
N GLN A 106 9.72 0.32 2.46
CA GLN A 106 8.82 1.47 2.30
C GLN A 106 8.26 1.52 0.88
N PRO A 107 7.05 2.08 0.70
CA PRO A 107 6.54 2.48 -0.60
C PRO A 107 7.49 3.44 -1.33
N PHE A 108 7.53 3.36 -2.66
CA PHE A 108 8.40 4.19 -3.50
C PHE A 108 7.91 5.64 -3.64
N ASP A 109 6.66 5.92 -3.27
CA ASP A 109 6.01 7.20 -3.51
C ASP A 109 6.24 8.24 -2.39
N TYR A 110 7.06 7.93 -1.38
CA TYR A 110 7.53 8.90 -0.40
C TYR A 110 8.94 8.57 0.11
N THR A 111 9.62 9.58 0.65
CA THR A 111 10.91 9.40 1.34
C THR A 111 11.03 10.38 2.49
N PHE A 112 11.63 9.91 3.58
CA PHE A 112 12.08 10.75 4.69
C PHE A 112 13.61 10.81 4.68
N MET A 113 14.18 12.00 4.86
CA MET A 113 15.63 12.21 4.88
C MET A 113 16.03 13.02 6.11
N SER A 114 17.15 12.64 6.73
CA SER A 114 17.81 13.40 7.79
C SER A 114 19.29 13.04 7.80
N SER A 115 20.13 14.00 8.18
CA SER A 115 21.57 13.79 8.39
C SER A 115 21.90 13.21 9.76
N ASP A 116 20.95 13.22 10.69
CA ASP A 116 21.15 12.78 12.06
C ASP A 116 21.00 11.25 12.19
N SER A 117 21.58 10.69 13.25
CA SER A 117 21.34 9.30 13.62
C SER A 117 19.99 9.14 14.30
N TRP A 118 19.22 8.12 13.91
CA TRP A 118 17.89 7.85 14.46
C TRP A 118 17.84 6.50 15.16
N GLU A 119 17.07 6.44 16.25
CA GLU A 119 16.76 5.18 16.92
C GLU A 119 15.34 4.72 16.57
N ALA A 120 15.25 3.53 15.97
CA ALA A 120 13.98 2.93 15.58
C ALA A 120 13.39 2.03 16.68
N ALA A 121 12.10 2.23 17.00
CA ALA A 121 11.28 1.23 17.66
C ALA A 121 10.32 0.60 16.65
N LYS A 122 10.13 -0.73 16.73
CA LYS A 122 9.21 -1.50 15.88
C LYS A 122 8.25 -2.29 16.76
N LEU A 123 6.97 -2.35 16.38
CA LEU A 123 5.94 -3.11 17.09
C LEU A 123 6.38 -4.54 17.40
N MET A 124 7.03 -5.21 16.44
CA MET A 124 7.49 -6.59 16.56
C MET A 124 8.75 -6.78 17.43
N LYS A 125 9.42 -5.70 17.88
CA LYS A 125 10.67 -5.77 18.65
C LYS A 125 10.48 -5.16 20.05
N SER A 126 9.81 -5.91 20.92
CA SER A 126 9.60 -5.57 22.34
C SER A 126 10.82 -5.98 23.19
N PRO A 127 11.18 -5.25 24.26
CA PRO A 127 10.53 -4.03 24.78
C PRO A 127 10.85 -2.79 23.93
N TRP A 128 9.90 -1.85 23.87
CA TRP A 128 10.10 -0.57 23.19
C TRP A 128 10.69 0.46 24.14
N GLY A 129 11.77 1.13 23.74
CA GLY A 129 12.35 2.25 24.49
C GLY A 129 11.51 3.54 24.48
N ARG A 130 10.36 3.53 23.80
CA ARG A 130 9.47 4.67 23.59
C ARG A 130 8.04 4.21 23.30
N THR A 131 7.07 5.11 23.37
CA THR A 131 5.67 4.83 23.04
C THR A 131 5.54 4.40 21.58
N MET A 132 4.92 3.24 21.35
CA MET A 132 4.62 2.77 20.00
C MET A 132 3.38 3.47 19.45
N GLY A 133 3.51 4.04 18.25
CA GLY A 133 2.40 4.66 17.54
C GLY A 133 1.52 3.63 16.82
N PHE A 134 0.38 4.11 16.33
CA PHE A 134 -0.57 3.31 15.55
C PHE A 134 0.04 2.70 14.27
N THR A 135 1.07 3.33 13.71
CA THR A 135 1.76 2.89 12.48
C THR A 135 2.72 1.72 12.69
N GLY A 136 2.92 1.27 13.93
CA GLY A 136 3.80 0.14 14.25
C GLY A 136 5.31 0.43 14.15
N THR A 137 5.68 1.67 13.83
CA THR A 137 7.07 2.15 13.85
C THR A 137 7.16 3.52 14.52
N SER A 138 8.30 3.80 15.16
CA SER A 138 8.61 5.11 15.73
C SER A 138 10.12 5.37 15.59
N VAL A 139 10.50 6.61 15.29
CA VAL A 139 11.89 7.07 15.19
C VAL A 139 12.08 8.31 16.06
N SER A 140 13.25 8.46 16.67
CA SER A 140 13.66 9.64 17.45
C SER A 140 15.12 9.97 17.23
#